data_AF-A0A929NKC6-F1
#
_entry.id   AF-A0A929NKC6-F1
#
_cell.length_a   1.000
_cell.length_b   1.000
_cell.length_c   1.000
_cell.angle_alpha   90.00
_cell.angle_beta   90.00
_cell.angle_gamma   90.00
#
_symmetry.space_group_name_H-M   'P 1'
#
loop_
_entity.id
_entity.type
_entity.pdbx_description
1 polymer ?
#
loop_
_entity_poly.entity_id
_entity_poly.type
_entity_poly.pdbx_seq_one_letter_code
_entity_poly.pdbx_strand_id
1 'polypeptide(L)'
;MSNKTAHNNAAPYWAAALLILVGSAILIQWIDSAAFWNGYAIDMAGPAWNYILFRGLFTAYSDNAWRRFFTPVRTLVIFLFVCFGIEIMQFFNLYKSTYDPWDFLAYISILLPVFIIDLQLSKPEQ
;
A
#
# COMPACT_ATOMS: atom_id res chain seq x y z
N MET A 1 5.42 24.24 8.13
CA MET A 1 5.99 24.07 6.77
C MET A 1 4.84 23.93 5.77
N SER A 2 4.92 24.47 4.54
CA SER A 2 3.85 24.25 3.55
C SER A 2 3.69 22.75 3.24
N ASN A 3 2.47 22.23 3.13
CA ASN A 3 2.19 20.83 2.79
C ASN A 3 2.92 20.36 1.51
N LYS A 4 3.18 21.29 0.58
CA LYS A 4 3.97 21.02 -0.63
C LYS A 4 5.43 20.71 -0.30
N THR A 5 6.03 21.47 0.61
CA THR A 5 7.42 21.29 1.05
C THR A 5 7.60 20.00 1.84
N ALA A 6 6.68 19.70 2.78
CA ALA A 6 6.73 18.46 3.55
C ALA A 6 6.62 17.22 2.64
N HIS A 7 5.69 17.23 1.68
CA HIS A 7 5.56 16.17 0.69
C HIS A 7 6.82 15.99 -0.16
N ASN A 8 7.36 17.09 -0.70
CA ASN A 8 8.53 17.03 -1.57
C ASN A 8 9.76 16.48 -0.83
N ASN A 9 9.91 16.83 0.45
CA ASN A 9 10.96 16.28 1.31
C ASN A 9 10.73 14.79 1.63
N ALA A 10 9.47 14.37 1.74
CA ALA A 10 9.11 12.97 2.00
C ALA A 10 9.22 12.06 0.75
N ALA A 11 9.12 12.64 -0.46
CA ALA A 11 9.10 11.92 -1.73
C ALA A 11 10.24 10.88 -1.93
N PRO A 12 11.53 11.19 -1.65
CA PRO A 12 12.59 10.19 -1.78
C PRO A 12 12.42 9.01 -0.81
N TYR A 13 11.89 9.24 0.40
CA TYR A 13 11.63 8.16 1.36
C TYR A 13 10.48 7.27 0.91
N TRP A 14 9.44 7.84 0.29
CA TRP A 14 8.35 7.07 -0.32
C TRP A 14 8.83 6.25 -1.52
N ALA A 15 9.72 6.79 -2.35
CA ALA A 15 10.34 6.05 -3.43
C ALA A 15 11.18 4.87 -2.91
N ALA A 16 11.98 5.10 -1.87
CA ALA A 16 12.75 4.05 -1.22
C ALA A 16 11.85 2.97 -0.60
N ALA A 17 10.81 3.37 0.14
CA ALA A 17 9.84 2.45 0.73
C ALA A 17 9.16 1.59 -0.34
N LEU A 18 8.77 2.19 -1.47
CA LEU A 18 8.21 1.46 -2.61
C LEU A 18 9.19 0.40 -3.13
N LEU A 19 10.44 0.76 -3.39
CA LEU A 19 11.45 -0.18 -3.87
C LEU A 19 11.75 -1.29 -2.87
N ILE A 20 11.78 -0.97 -1.57
CA ILE A 20 11.99 -1.95 -0.51
C ILE A 20 10.82 -2.94 -0.46
N LEU A 21 9.56 -2.46 -0.51
CA LEU A 21 8.38 -3.32 -0.50
C LEU A 21 8.30 -4.20 -1.74
N VAL A 22 8.54 -3.64 -2.94
CA VAL A 22 8.64 -4.40 -4.19
C VAL A 22 9.72 -5.47 -4.09
N GLY A 23 10.93 -5.03 -3.73
CA GLY A 23 12.11 -5.86 -3.73
C GLY A 23 12.00 -6.99 -2.70
N SER A 24 11.58 -6.69 -1.48
CA SER A 24 11.46 -7.70 -0.42
C SER A 24 10.38 -8.72 -0.73
N ALA A 25 9.21 -8.29 -1.22
CA ALA A 25 8.11 -9.19 -1.56
C ALA A 25 8.47 -10.13 -2.71
N ILE A 26 9.19 -9.63 -3.73
CA ILE A 26 9.69 -10.49 -4.80
C ILE A 26 10.78 -11.40 -4.26
N LEU A 27 11.82 -10.86 -3.60
CA LEU A 27 12.98 -11.65 -3.13
C LEU A 27 12.59 -12.78 -2.18
N ILE A 28 11.60 -12.55 -1.30
CA ILE A 28 11.10 -13.60 -0.40
C ILE A 28 10.61 -14.83 -1.17
N GLN A 29 9.99 -14.66 -2.33
CA GLN A 29 9.51 -15.79 -3.16
C GLN A 29 10.65 -16.66 -3.72
N TRP A 30 11.87 -16.12 -3.81
CA TRP A 30 13.05 -16.84 -4.31
C TRP A 30 13.88 -17.45 -3.18
N ILE A 31 13.58 -17.11 -1.93
CA ILE A 31 14.23 -17.66 -0.76
C ILE A 31 13.30 -18.74 -0.22
N ASP A 32 13.83 -19.92 0.05
CA ASP A 32 13.09 -21.01 0.71
C ASP A 32 12.93 -20.66 2.21
N SER A 33 12.15 -19.60 2.44
CA SER A 33 11.85 -19.04 3.74
C SER A 33 10.66 -19.78 4.37
N ALA A 34 10.38 -19.51 5.64
CA ALA A 34 9.25 -20.14 6.32
C ALA A 34 7.95 -19.91 5.51
N ALA A 35 7.12 -20.95 5.40
CA ALA A 35 5.90 -20.95 4.58
C ALA A 35 5.00 -19.71 4.78
N PHE A 36 4.99 -19.15 6.00
CA PHE A 36 4.32 -17.89 6.32
C PHE A 36 4.74 -16.73 5.39
N TRP A 37 6.03 -16.52 5.19
CA TRP A 37 6.53 -15.39 4.41
C TRP A 37 6.25 -15.56 2.92
N ASN A 38 6.35 -16.79 2.41
CA ASN A 38 6.02 -17.10 1.02
C ASN A 38 4.52 -16.92 0.73
N GLY A 39 3.65 -17.17 1.72
CA GLY A 39 2.22 -16.88 1.62
C GLY A 39 1.94 -15.38 1.68
N TYR A 40 2.27 -14.72 2.79
CA TYR A 40 1.71 -13.40 3.09
C TYR A 40 2.59 -12.20 2.71
N ALA A 41 3.85 -12.36 2.33
CA ALA A 41 4.71 -11.19 2.06
C ALA A 41 4.20 -10.34 0.89
N ILE A 42 3.66 -10.99 -0.16
CA ILE A 42 3.03 -10.30 -1.29
C ILE A 42 1.72 -9.68 -0.86
N ASP A 43 0.91 -10.36 -0.04
CA ASP A 43 -0.34 -9.79 0.48
C ASP A 43 -0.08 -8.59 1.38
N MET A 44 0.98 -8.59 2.18
CA MET A 44 1.34 -7.42 2.99
C MET A 44 1.86 -6.25 2.15
N ALA A 45 2.79 -6.52 1.23
CA ALA A 45 3.43 -5.47 0.43
C ALA A 45 2.52 -4.94 -0.70
N GLY A 46 1.66 -5.81 -1.25
CA GLY A 46 0.86 -5.61 -2.45
C GLY A 46 -0.18 -4.49 -2.38
N PRO A 47 -0.89 -4.29 -1.27
CA PRO A 47 -1.74 -3.11 -1.10
C PRO A 47 -0.92 -1.87 -0.73
N ALA A 48 0.12 -2.03 0.09
CA ALA A 48 0.92 -0.92 0.60
C ALA A 48 1.72 -0.18 -0.48
N TRP A 49 2.42 -0.91 -1.35
CA TRP A 49 3.17 -0.30 -2.46
C TRP A 49 2.23 0.36 -3.50
N ASN A 50 1.03 -0.19 -3.72
CA ASN A 50 0.03 0.29 -4.66
C ASN A 50 -0.60 1.56 -4.08
N TYR A 51 -0.86 1.59 -2.78
CA TYR A 51 -1.25 2.81 -2.10
C TYR A 51 -0.24 3.94 -2.34
N ILE A 52 1.06 3.69 -2.18
CA ILE A 52 2.15 4.65 -2.44
C ILE A 52 2.13 5.13 -3.91
N LEU A 53 1.94 4.20 -4.86
CA LEU A 53 1.84 4.51 -6.30
C LEU A 53 0.64 5.41 -6.62
N PHE A 54 -0.56 4.97 -6.22
CA PHE A 54 -1.81 5.69 -6.52
C PHE A 54 -1.86 7.05 -5.82
N ARG A 55 -1.29 7.17 -4.62
CA ARG A 55 -1.13 8.47 -3.95
C ARG A 55 -0.05 9.37 -4.58
N GLY A 56 0.76 8.84 -5.49
CA GLY A 56 1.87 9.57 -6.12
C GLY A 56 2.89 10.08 -5.12
N LEU A 57 3.09 9.38 -3.98
CA LEU A 57 3.90 9.87 -2.86
C LEU A 57 5.39 9.98 -3.19
N PHE A 58 5.84 9.23 -4.18
CA PHE A 58 7.23 9.20 -4.65
C PHE A 58 7.59 10.37 -5.57
N THR A 59 6.63 11.22 -5.96
CA THR A 59 6.85 12.32 -6.90
C THR A 59 7.02 13.66 -6.19
N ALA A 60 7.84 14.56 -6.75
CA ALA A 60 8.03 15.92 -6.21
C ALA A 60 6.90 16.91 -6.58
N TYR A 61 5.89 16.46 -7.33
CA TYR A 61 4.79 17.31 -7.81
C TYR A 61 3.50 17.01 -7.06
N SER A 62 3.32 17.70 -5.93
CA SER A 62 2.19 17.49 -5.03
C SER A 62 0.83 17.98 -5.56
N ASP A 63 0.80 18.87 -6.55
CA ASP A 63 -0.39 19.64 -6.94
C ASP A 63 -0.86 19.30 -8.36
N ASN A 64 -1.47 18.13 -8.50
CA ASN A 64 -2.06 17.67 -9.76
C ASN A 64 -3.47 17.07 -9.51
N ALA A 65 -4.26 16.95 -10.58
CA ALA A 65 -5.61 16.40 -10.50
C ALA A 65 -5.66 14.98 -9.91
N TRP A 66 -4.63 14.18 -10.16
CA TRP A 66 -4.51 12.81 -9.66
C TRP A 66 -4.46 12.74 -8.13
N ARG A 67 -3.54 13.47 -7.47
CA ARG A 67 -3.46 13.53 -6.00
C ARG A 67 -4.67 14.17 -5.34
N ARG A 68 -5.35 15.09 -6.02
CA ARG A 68 -6.61 15.68 -5.54
C ARG A 68 -7.74 14.65 -5.52
N PHE A 69 -7.76 13.75 -6.50
CA PHE A 69 -8.72 12.64 -6.52
C PHE A 69 -8.34 11.58 -5.49
N PHE A 70 -7.09 11.10 -5.51
CA PHE A 70 -6.56 10.10 -4.59
C PHE A 70 -6.11 10.76 -3.29
N THR A 71 -7.07 11.20 -2.47
CA THR A 71 -6.77 11.63 -1.09
C THR A 71 -6.39 10.43 -0.23
N PRO A 72 -5.70 10.60 0.91
CA PRO A 72 -5.30 9.48 1.77
C PRO A 72 -6.48 8.56 2.13
N VAL A 73 -7.57 9.16 2.63
CA VAL A 73 -8.76 8.41 3.06
C VAL A 73 -9.46 7.72 1.89
N ARG A 74 -9.64 8.41 0.75
CA ARG A 74 -10.28 7.79 -0.41
C ARG A 74 -9.46 6.62 -0.94
N THR A 75 -8.14 6.77 -0.98
CA THR A 75 -7.24 5.72 -1.46
C THR A 75 -7.29 4.51 -0.52
N LEU A 76 -7.22 4.72 0.79
CA LEU A 76 -7.36 3.62 1.76
C LEU A 76 -8.68 2.86 1.55
N VAL A 77 -9.80 3.57 1.45
CA VAL A 77 -11.12 2.95 1.27
C VAL A 77 -11.17 2.12 -0.02
N ILE A 78 -10.65 2.65 -1.14
CA ILE A 78 -10.56 1.90 -2.39
C ILE A 78 -9.77 0.61 -2.20
N PHE A 79 -8.59 0.68 -1.58
CA PHE A 79 -7.76 -0.51 -1.36
C PHE A 79 -8.41 -1.52 -0.41
N LEU A 80 -9.09 -1.08 0.66
CA LEU A 80 -9.85 -1.98 1.53
C LEU A 80 -10.95 -2.72 0.77
N PHE A 81 -11.70 -2.02 -0.09
CA PHE A 81 -12.71 -2.66 -0.95
C PHE A 81 -12.10 -3.63 -1.96
N VAL A 82 -10.96 -3.29 -2.56
CA VAL A 82 -10.27 -4.18 -3.50
C VAL A 82 -9.76 -5.44 -2.80
N CYS A 83 -9.08 -5.29 -1.65
CA CYS A 83 -8.56 -6.41 -0.87
C CYS A 83 -9.69 -7.34 -0.41
N PHE A 84 -10.75 -6.76 0.16
CA PHE A 84 -11.93 -7.52 0.56
C PHE A 84 -12.66 -8.16 -0.63
N GLY A 85 -12.70 -7.47 -1.78
CA GLY A 85 -13.28 -8.00 -3.00
C GLY A 85 -12.53 -9.21 -3.53
N ILE A 86 -11.19 -9.20 -3.48
CA ILE A 86 -10.36 -10.35 -3.85
C ILE A 86 -10.69 -11.55 -2.97
N GLU A 87 -10.76 -11.38 -1.64
CA GLU A 87 -11.14 -12.43 -0.70
C GLU A 87 -12.53 -13.03 -1.01
N ILE A 88 -13.52 -12.17 -1.29
CA ILE A 88 -14.85 -12.64 -1.70
C ILE A 88 -14.77 -13.47 -2.98
N MET A 89 -14.01 -13.01 -3.99
CA MET A 89 -13.86 -13.76 -5.24
C MET A 89 -13.18 -15.11 -5.03
N GLN A 90 -12.22 -15.21 -4.10
CA GLN A 90 -11.61 -16.47 -3.71
C GLN A 90 -12.59 -17.38 -2.97
N PHE A 91 -13.36 -16.84 -2.03
CA PHE A 91 -14.38 -17.58 -1.29
C PHE A 91 -15.41 -18.24 -2.23
N PHE A 92 -15.83 -17.52 -3.28
CA PHE A 92 -16.71 -18.05 -4.33
C PHE A 92 -16.00 -18.85 -5.42
N ASN A 93 -14.68 -19.09 -5.30
CA ASN A 93 -13.86 -19.81 -6.27
C ASN A 93 -13.96 -19.24 -7.71
N LEU A 94 -14.07 -17.92 -7.85
CA LEU A 94 -14.18 -17.26 -9.16
C LEU A 94 -12.87 -17.29 -9.96
N TYR A 95 -11.74 -17.58 -9.30
CA TYR A 95 -10.45 -17.86 -9.94
C TYR A 95 -9.64 -18.83 -9.09
N LYS A 96 -8.56 -19.38 -9.66
CA LYS A 96 -7.71 -20.38 -9.00
C LYS A 96 -6.81 -19.71 -7.94
N SER A 97 -7.31 -19.64 -6.71
CA SER A 97 -6.59 -19.23 -5.50
C SER A 97 -7.18 -19.92 -4.29
N THR A 98 -6.42 -20.00 -3.20
CA THR A 98 -6.88 -20.56 -1.92
C THR A 98 -7.41 -19.43 -1.07
N TYR A 99 -8.66 -19.52 -0.62
CA TYR A 99 -9.21 -18.58 0.35
C TYR A 99 -8.54 -18.76 1.72
N ASP A 100 -7.96 -17.69 2.25
CA ASP A 100 -7.42 -17.63 3.61
C ASP A 100 -7.99 -16.42 4.36
N PRO A 101 -8.78 -16.61 5.43
CA PRO A 101 -9.30 -15.52 6.26
C PRO A 101 -8.25 -14.54 6.80
N TRP A 102 -6.98 -14.96 6.89
CA TRP A 102 -5.87 -14.14 7.37
C TRP A 102 -5.28 -13.22 6.30
N ASP A 103 -5.58 -13.42 5.02
CA ASP A 103 -5.09 -12.58 3.92
C ASP A 103 -5.54 -11.14 4.10
N PHE A 104 -6.78 -10.91 4.56
CA PHE A 104 -7.25 -9.57 4.87
C PHE A 104 -6.44 -8.89 5.99
N LEU A 105 -6.04 -9.64 7.01
CA LEU A 105 -5.19 -9.11 8.07
C LEU A 105 -3.78 -8.78 7.54
N ALA A 106 -3.24 -9.62 6.66
CA ALA A 106 -1.98 -9.37 5.97
C ALA A 106 -2.07 -8.11 5.10
N TYR A 107 -3.14 -7.94 4.32
CA TYR A 107 -3.35 -6.75 3.48
C TYR A 107 -3.28 -5.45 4.28
N ILE A 108 -3.90 -5.42 5.46
CA ILE A 108 -3.98 -4.19 6.27
C ILE A 108 -2.75 -3.94 7.14
N SER A 109 -1.90 -4.95 7.40
CA SER A 109 -0.82 -4.86 8.38
C SER A 109 0.27 -3.86 8.00
N ILE A 110 0.53 -3.67 6.71
CA ILE A 110 1.46 -2.62 6.19
C ILE A 110 0.68 -1.44 5.61
N LEU A 111 -0.47 -1.69 4.99
CA LEU A 111 -1.29 -0.62 4.39
C LEU A 111 -1.73 0.43 5.42
N LEU A 112 -2.19 0.02 6.60
CA LEU A 112 -2.64 0.97 7.64
C LEU A 112 -1.50 1.83 8.17
N PRO A 113 -0.32 1.29 8.54
CA PRO A 113 0.84 2.12 8.90
C PRO A 113 1.22 3.13 7.81
N VAL A 114 1.28 2.70 6.55
CA VAL A 114 1.57 3.59 5.40
C VAL A 114 0.54 4.71 5.28
N PHE A 115 -0.74 4.38 5.40
CA PHE A 115 -1.82 5.36 5.40
C PHE A 115 -1.70 6.37 6.56
N ILE A 116 -1.41 5.89 7.78
CA ILE A 116 -1.27 6.76 8.95
C ILE A 116 -0.14 7.77 8.75
N ILE A 117 1.01 7.31 8.24
CA ILE A 117 2.17 8.17 7.94
C ILE A 117 1.80 9.21 6.88
N ASP A 118 1.19 8.80 5.75
CA ASP A 118 0.75 9.71 4.70
C ASP A 118 -0.28 10.73 5.22
N LEU A 119 -1.23 10.29 6.05
CA LEU A 119 -2.24 11.17 6.63
C LEU A 119 -1.62 12.22 7.54
N GLN A 120 -0.66 11.85 8.38
CA GLN A 120 0.05 12.78 9.26
C GLN A 120 0.85 13.82 8.45
N LEU A 121 1.55 13.39 7.41
CA LEU A 121 2.34 14.26 6.54
C LEU A 121 1.48 15.15 5.63
N SER A 122 0.21 14.78 5.41
CA SER A 122 -0.72 15.52 4.55
C SER A 122 -1.63 16.49 5.31
N LYS A 123 -1.66 16.45 6.64
CA LYS A 123 -2.48 17.37 7.46
C LYS A 123 -1.90 18.79 7.38
N PRO A 124 -2.73 19.82 7.15
CA PRO A 124 -2.29 21.20 7.34
C PRO A 124 -1.87 21.40 8.81
N GLU A 125 -0.69 21.97 9.04
CA GLU A 125 -0.37 22.57 10.35
C GLU A 125 -1.46 23.60 10.66
N GLN A 126 -2.15 23.41 11.79
CA GLN A 126 -3.09 24.40 12.33
C GLN A 126 -2.34 25.54 13.00
#